data_AF-A0A2K5K713-F1
#
_entry.id   AF-A0A2K5K713-F1
#
_cell.length_a   1.000
_cell.length_b   1.000
_cell.length_c   1.000
_cell.angle_alpha   90.00
_cell.angle_beta   90.00
_cell.angle_gamma   90.00
#
_symmetry.space_group_name_H-M   'P 1'
#
loop_
_entity.id
_entity.type
_entity.pdbx_description
1 polymer ?
#
loop_
_entity_poly.entity_id
_entity_poly.type
_entity_poly.pdbx_seq_one_letter_code
_entity_poly.pdbx_strand_id
1 'polypeptide(L)' 'MMAGIDDYYTSAWGCTVTLGNFAKATFDAISKTYSYLTPDLWKETEFTDHLVKTHTRVSVQRTQAPAVATT' A
#
# COMPACT_ATOMS: atom_id res chain seq x y z
N MET A 1 7.52 -12.32 -7.88
CA MET A 1 7.76 -12.90 -6.54
C MET A 1 6.94 -12.08 -5.54
N MET A 2 6.30 -12.69 -4.54
CA MET A 2 5.21 -12.07 -3.75
C MET A 2 5.58 -10.73 -3.07
N ALA A 3 6.70 -10.68 -2.34
CA ALA A 3 7.17 -9.48 -1.62
C ALA A 3 8.56 -8.97 -2.08
N GLY A 4 9.25 -9.71 -2.95
CA GLY A 4 10.56 -9.31 -3.49
C GLY A 4 11.75 -9.41 -2.52
N ILE A 5 11.66 -10.24 -1.47
CA ILE A 5 12.74 -10.49 -0.50
C ILE A 5 13.59 -11.67 -0.97
N ASP A 6 14.91 -11.50 -1.04
CA ASP A 6 15.88 -12.51 -1.49
C ASP A 6 16.18 -13.54 -0.38
N ASP A 7 16.57 -13.04 0.80
CA ASP A 7 16.91 -13.85 1.98
C ASP A 7 16.22 -13.33 3.24
N TYR A 8 15.55 -14.22 3.98
CA TYR A 8 14.97 -13.92 5.30
C TYR A 8 14.73 -15.19 6.13
N TYR A 9 15.09 -15.14 7.42
CA TYR A 9 14.78 -16.20 8.38
C TYR A 9 13.41 -15.99 9.02
N THR A 10 12.57 -17.03 9.04
CA THR A 10 11.23 -16.99 9.65
C THR A 10 11.10 -17.97 10.81
N SER A 11 10.42 -17.53 11.87
CA SER A 11 9.88 -18.40 12.91
C SER A 11 8.42 -18.05 13.13
N ALA A 12 7.54 -19.06 13.20
CA ALA A 12 6.13 -18.87 13.48
C ALA A 12 5.72 -19.67 14.72
N TRP A 13 4.85 -19.07 15.54
CA TRP A 13 4.34 -19.68 16.76
C TRP A 13 2.83 -19.46 16.88
N GLY A 14 2.12 -20.37 17.56
CA GLY A 14 0.65 -20.38 17.64
C GLY A 14 -0.02 -21.32 16.62
N CYS A 15 -1.30 -21.07 16.32
CA CYS A 15 -2.11 -21.91 15.41
C CYS A 15 -1.79 -21.61 13.93
N THR A 16 -0.64 -22.11 13.47
CA THR A 16 -0.13 -21.93 12.10
C THR A 16 -0.79 -22.85 11.08
N VAL A 17 -1.52 -23.89 11.52
CA VAL A 17 -2.20 -24.85 10.63
C VAL A 17 -3.27 -24.18 9.77
N THR A 18 -3.86 -23.09 10.25
CA THR A 18 -4.84 -22.32 9.49
C THR A 18 -4.14 -21.37 8.52
N LEU A 19 -4.25 -21.66 7.23
CA LEU A 19 -3.60 -20.89 6.16
C LEU A 19 -3.86 -19.37 6.27
N GLY A 20 -5.10 -18.97 6.55
CA GLY A 20 -5.47 -17.56 6.67
C GLY A 20 -4.74 -16.82 7.81
N ASN A 21 -4.54 -17.49 8.95
CA ASN A 21 -3.82 -16.90 10.07
C ASN A 21 -2.33 -16.76 9.75
N PHE A 22 -1.74 -17.79 9.14
CA PHE A 22 -0.33 -17.77 8.74
C PHE A 22 -0.04 -16.70 7.67
N ALA A 23 -0.89 -16.62 6.64
CA ALA A 23 -0.78 -15.62 5.59
C ALA A 23 -0.93 -14.20 6.14
N LYS A 24 -1.91 -13.97 7.02
CA LYS A 24 -2.10 -12.67 7.68
C LYS A 24 -0.92 -12.29 8.57
N ALA A 25 -0.42 -13.23 9.38
CA ALA A 25 0.75 -12.97 10.24
C ALA A 25 1.98 -12.56 9.42
N THR A 26 2.18 -13.21 8.27
CA THR A 26 3.28 -12.88 7.34
C THR A 26 3.09 -11.50 6.70
N PHE A 27 1.87 -11.18 6.26
CA PHE A 27 1.55 -9.87 5.69
C PHE A 27 1.73 -8.74 6.72
N ASP A 28 1.27 -8.96 7.96
CA ASP A 28 1.42 -8.00 9.05
C ASP A 28 2.90 -7.79 9.42
N ALA A 29 3.72 -8.86 9.40
CA ALA A 29 5.15 -8.77 9.64
C ALA A 29 5.87 -7.95 8.56
N ILE A 30 5.55 -8.16 7.28
CA ILE A 30 6.09 -7.37 6.17
C ILE A 30 5.61 -5.91 6.25
N SER A 31 4.34 -5.68 6.58
CA SER A 31 3.81 -4.31 6.68
C SER A 31 4.54 -3.49 7.76
N LYS A 32 4.92 -4.14 8.87
CA LYS A 32 5.67 -3.50 9.96
C LYS A 32 7.08 -3.07 9.57
N THR A 33 7.67 -3.58 8.48
CA THR A 33 9.00 -3.11 8.04
C THR A 33 8.97 -1.64 7.63
N TYR A 34 7.86 -1.16 7.08
CA TYR A 34 7.66 0.27 6.77
C TYR A 34 7.30 1.12 7.99
N SER A 35 6.81 0.50 9.06
CA SER A 35 6.47 1.18 10.31
C SER A 35 7.63 1.21 11.31
N TYR A 36 8.72 0.50 11.03
CA TYR A 36 9.88 0.46 11.91
C TYR A 36 10.76 1.69 11.67
N LEU A 37 11.05 2.42 12.75
CA LEU A 37 11.84 3.66 12.69
C LEU A 37 13.32 3.38 12.89
N THR A 38 14.06 3.22 11.80
CA THR A 38 15.52 3.13 11.81
C THR A 38 16.17 4.52 11.89
N PRO A 39 17.44 4.62 12.32
CA PRO A 39 18.13 5.91 12.47
C PRO A 39 18.20 6.77 11.20
N ASP A 40 18.17 6.15 10.01
CA ASP A 40 18.10 6.86 8.73
C ASP A 40 16.79 7.62 8.51
N LEU A 41 15.70 7.19 9.16
CA LEU A 41 14.37 7.80 9.08
C LEU A 41 14.10 8.85 10.17
N TRP A 42 15.09 9.18 11.03
CA TRP A 42 14.89 10.15 12.12
C TRP A 42 14.74 11.60 11.68
N LYS A 43 15.17 11.93 10.45
CA LYS A 43 15.01 13.28 9.90
C LYS A 43 13.54 13.53 9.57
N GLU A 44 13.09 14.76 9.78
CA GLU A 44 11.74 15.17 9.41
C GLU A 44 11.52 15.02 7.90
N THR A 45 10.37 14.45 7.53
CA THR A 45 9.97 14.26 6.14
C THR A 45 9.07 15.39 5.67
N GLU A 46 9.44 16.03 4.57
CA GLU A 46 8.57 17.00 3.90
C GLU A 46 7.50 16.25 3.11
N PHE A 47 6.25 16.34 3.55
CA PHE A 47 5.13 15.71 2.85
C PHE A 47 4.61 16.62 1.74
N THR A 48 4.61 16.11 0.51
CA THR A 48 3.95 16.75 -0.63
C THR A 48 2.44 16.57 -0.57
N ASP A 49 1.71 17.43 -1.25
CA ASP A 49 0.25 17.34 -1.33
C ASP A 49 -0.23 16.03 -1.97
N HIS A 50 -1.41 15.57 -1.58
CA HIS A 50 -2.03 14.36 -2.10
C HIS A 50 -2.53 14.54 -3.55
N LEU A 51 -2.34 13.49 -4.37
CA LEU A 51 -2.66 13.49 -5.81
C LEU A 51 -4.08 13.97 -6.13
N VAL A 52 -5.06 13.62 -5.29
CA VAL A 52 -6.44 14.07 -5.50
C VAL A 52 -6.54 15.60 -5.47
N LYS A 53 -5.86 16.29 -4.56
CA LYS A 53 -5.87 17.77 -4.52
C LYS A 53 -5.16 18.40 -5.72
N THR A 54 -4.11 17.76 -6.25
CA THR A 54 -3.40 18.25 -7.43
C THR A 54 -4.16 17.99 -8.74
N HIS A 55 -4.93 16.89 -8.85
CA HIS A 55 -5.56 16.44 -10.09
C HIS A 55 -7.10 16.49 -10.11
N THR A 56 -7.77 17.10 -9.11
CA THR A 56 -9.24 17.29 -9.07
C THR A 56 -9.82 17.82 -10.39
N ARG A 57 -9.12 18.75 -11.04
CA ARG A 57 -9.60 19.35 -12.31
C ARG A 57 -9.58 18.37 -13.49
N VAL A 58 -8.65 17.42 -13.51
CA VAL A 58 -8.49 16.45 -14.61
C VAL A 58 -9.50 15.31 -14.50
N SER A 59 -9.79 14.85 -13.28
CA SER A 59 -10.76 13.78 -13.03
C SER A 59 -12.21 14.22 -13.29
N VAL A 60 -12.57 15.47 -12.95
CA VAL A 60 -13.93 16.00 -13.18
C VAL A 60 -14.26 16.13 -14.67
N GLN A 61 -13.31 16.49 -15.53
CA GLN A 61 -13.57 16.63 -16.97
C GLN A 61 -13.78 15.30 -17.71
N ARG A 62 -13.28 14.17 -17.18
CA ARG A 62 -13.41 12.85 -17.84
C ARG A 62 -14.81 12.24 -17.69
N THR A 63 -15.57 12.64 -16.67
CA THR A 63 -16.91 12.09 -16.38
C THR A 63 -18.01 12.75 -17.21
N GLN A 64 -17.74 13.90 -17.84
CA GLN A 64 -18.73 14.65 -18.62
C GLN A 64 -18.48 14.49 -20.13
N ALA A 65 -18.55 13.26 -20.65
CA ALA A 65 -18.81 13.08 -22.07
C ALA A 65 -20.33 13.28 -22.29
N PRO A 66 -20.79 14.31 -23.01
CA PRO A 66 -22.22 14.48 -23.28
C PRO A 66 -22.69 13.30 -24.15
N ALA A 67 -23.70 12.58 -23.67
CA ALA A 67 -24.43 11.62 -24.48
C ALA A 67 -25.16 12.39 -25.59
N VAL A 68 -24.54 12.48 -26.76
CA VAL A 68 -25.17 13.02 -27.97
C VAL A 68 -26.26 12.04 -28.39
N ALA A 69 -27.52 12.39 -28.11
CA ALA A 69 -28.68 11.70 -28.65
C ALA A 69 -28.70 11.91 -30.18
N THR A 70 -28.61 10.82 -30.94
CA THR A 70 -28.81 10.82 -32.39
C THR A 70 -30.27 10.45 -32.65
N THR A 71 -31.01 11.38 -33.26
CA THR A 71 -32.32 11.16 -33.88
C THR A 71 -32.14 10.61 -35.28
#